data_AF-J9F6R7-F1
#
_entry.id   AF-J9F6R7-F1
#
_cell.length_a   1.000
_cell.length_b   1.000
_cell.length_c   1.000
_cell.angle_alpha   90.00
_cell.angle_beta   90.00
_cell.angle_gamma   90.00
#
_symmetry.space_group_name_H-M   'P 1'
#
loop_
_entity.id
_entity.type
_entity.pdbx_description
1 polymer ?
#
loop_
_entity_poly.entity_id
_entity_poly.type
_entity_poly.pdbx_seq_one_letter_code
_entity_poly.pdbx_strand_id
1 'polypeptide(L)'
;MELTGEQTKKKYTKPLRRIAIWNDEHGYVVQLLTNNFKLSASTIAQLYKARWMIEIFFRNIKQLLKIKSFIGTSRNAVETQIWTALSTMLLLCWLKHIAKYKWGLANL
;
A
#
# COMPACT_ATOMS: atom_id res chain seq x y z
N MET A 1 1.78 24.38 10.17
CA MET A 1 3.25 24.37 10.23
C MET A 1 3.78 24.73 8.87
N GLU A 2 4.83 25.53 8.84
CA GLU A 2 5.52 25.98 7.62
C GLU A 2 6.87 25.26 7.51
N LEU A 3 7.31 24.99 6.29
CA LEU A 3 8.59 24.34 6.03
C LEU A 3 9.71 25.39 6.16
N THR A 4 10.68 25.13 7.03
CA THR A 4 11.77 26.06 7.35
C THR A 4 12.89 26.07 6.31
N GLY A 5 13.00 25.02 5.48
CA GLY A 5 14.04 24.92 4.46
C GLY A 5 13.78 25.83 3.26
N GLU A 6 14.75 26.65 2.87
CA GLU A 6 14.60 27.71 1.87
C GLU A 6 14.23 27.19 0.47
N GLN A 7 14.82 26.06 0.05
CA GLN A 7 14.45 25.39 -1.19
C GLN A 7 13.07 24.71 -1.11
N THR A 8 12.73 24.15 0.05
CA THR A 8 11.49 23.40 0.26
C THR A 8 10.28 24.33 0.37
N LYS A 9 10.45 25.51 0.97
CA LYS A 9 9.45 26.58 1.03
C LYS A 9 9.11 27.13 -0.35
N LYS A 10 10.11 27.26 -1.24
CA LYS A 10 9.89 27.61 -2.66
C LYS A 10 9.11 26.55 -3.44
N LYS A 11 9.33 25.26 -3.16
CA LYS A 11 8.62 24.15 -3.83
C LYS A 11 7.20 23.90 -3.31
N TYR A 12 6.94 24.20 -2.03
CA TYR A 12 5.62 23.98 -1.43
C TYR A 12 5.25 25.09 -0.45
N THR A 13 4.48 26.06 -0.94
CA THR A 13 4.05 27.25 -0.20
C THR A 13 2.81 27.03 0.68
N LYS A 14 2.13 25.90 0.54
CA LYS A 14 0.86 25.63 1.23
C LYS A 14 1.08 25.18 2.68
N PRO A 15 0.15 25.51 3.60
CA PRO A 15 0.27 25.08 4.99
C PRO A 15 0.21 23.55 5.09
N LEU A 16 0.99 22.99 6.02
CA LEU A 16 0.99 21.57 6.33
C LEU A 16 0.56 21.34 7.77
N ARG A 17 -0.10 20.20 7.99
CA ARG A 17 -0.53 19.71 9.30
C ARG A 17 0.39 18.57 9.73
N ARG A 18 0.99 18.71 10.92
CA ARG A 18 1.71 17.63 11.58
C ARG A 18 0.77 16.93 12.56
N ILE A 19 0.79 15.61 12.56
CA ILE A 19 -0.04 14.76 13.41
C ILE A 19 0.92 13.82 14.15
N ALA A 20 0.84 13.79 15.48
CA ALA A 20 1.57 12.84 16.31
C ALA A 20 0.60 11.76 16.79
N ILE A 21 0.89 10.50 16.50
CA ILE A 21 0.09 9.36 16.90
C ILE A 21 0.95 8.48 17.79
N TRP A 22 0.46 8.19 19.00
CA TRP A 22 1.08 7.20 19.88
C TRP A 22 0.83 5.79 19.31
N ASN A 23 1.88 5.02 19.11
CA ASN A 23 1.77 3.63 18.68
C ASN A 23 2.00 2.70 19.87
N ASP A 24 0.90 2.20 20.44
CA ASP A 24 0.94 1.32 21.62
C ASP A 24 1.67 -0.01 21.34
N GLU A 25 1.57 -0.51 20.10
CA GLU A 25 2.15 -1.79 19.68
C GLU A 25 3.68 -1.79 19.64
N HIS A 26 4.30 -0.62 19.43
CA HIS A 26 5.75 -0.50 19.27
C HIS A 26 6.41 0.50 20.24
N GLY A 27 5.62 1.15 21.11
CA GLY A 27 6.12 2.06 22.15
C GLY A 27 6.76 3.35 21.63
N TYR A 28 6.44 3.80 20.41
CA TYR A 28 6.99 5.04 19.85
C TYR A 28 5.92 5.94 19.21
N VAL A 29 6.21 7.24 19.13
CA VAL A 29 5.34 8.24 18.49
C VAL A 29 5.61 8.27 16.99
N VAL A 30 4.59 8.00 16.18
CA VAL A 30 4.62 8.20 14.74
C VAL A 30 4.24 9.65 14.44
N GLN A 31 5.14 10.40 13.80
CA GLN A 31 4.83 11.74 13.31
C GLN A 31 4.52 11.71 11.81
N LEU A 32 3.30 12.12 11.46
CA LEU A 32 2.82 12.20 10.08
C LEU A 32 2.68 13.67 9.65
N LEU A 33 3.01 13.93 8.39
CA LEU A 33 2.80 15.23 7.75
C LEU A 33 1.73 15.06 6.66
N THR A 34 0.72 15.91 6.69
CA THR A 34 -0.37 15.88 5.70
C THR A 34 -0.72 17.28 5.23
N ASN A 35 -1.15 17.37 3.97
CA ASN A 35 -1.81 18.54 3.39
C ASN A 35 -3.34 18.51 3.60
N ASN A 36 -3.88 17.43 4.18
CA ASN A 36 -5.31 17.27 4.38
C ASN A 36 -5.72 17.76 5.78
N PHE A 37 -6.45 18.87 5.80
CA PHE A 37 -6.98 19.47 7.02
C PHE A 37 -8.41 19.04 7.34
N LYS A 38 -9.12 18.41 6.39
CA LYS A 38 -10.52 18.02 6.54
C LYS A 38 -10.67 16.70 7.29
N LEU A 39 -9.76 15.76 7.07
CA LEU A 39 -9.81 14.45 7.71
C LEU A 39 -9.34 14.52 9.16
N SER A 40 -9.95 13.69 10.01
CA SER A 40 -9.52 13.54 11.40
C SER A 40 -8.11 12.92 11.48
N ALA A 41 -7.41 13.18 12.59
CA ALA A 41 -6.09 12.62 12.81
C ALA A 41 -6.11 11.08 12.85
N SER A 42 -7.17 10.49 13.38
CA SER A 42 -7.37 9.03 13.44
C SER A 42 -7.57 8.42 12.04
N THR A 43 -8.31 9.07 11.15
CA THR A 43 -8.49 8.58 9.76
C THR A 43 -7.18 8.65 8.99
N ILE A 44 -6.39 9.71 9.18
CA ILE A 44 -5.08 9.84 8.53
C ILE A 44 -4.10 8.79 9.07
N ALA A 45 -4.14 8.50 10.36
CA ALA A 45 -3.37 7.42 10.97
C ALA A 45 -3.71 6.06 10.34
N GLN A 46 -5.00 5.77 10.18
CA GLN A 46 -5.48 4.53 9.54
C GLN A 46 -5.06 4.45 8.07
N LEU A 47 -5.17 5.54 7.32
CA LEU A 47 -4.70 5.60 5.93
C LEU A 47 -3.20 5.34 5.83
N TYR A 48 -2.42 5.87 6.78
CA TYR A 48 -1.00 5.59 6.85
C TYR A 48 -0.70 4.14 7.24
N LYS A 49 -1.47 3.53 8.16
CA LYS A 49 -1.38 2.09 8.44
C LYS A 49 -1.68 1.26 7.18
N ALA A 50 -2.68 1.66 6.38
CA ALA A 50 -3.01 1.00 5.11
C ALA A 50 -1.90 1.08 4.05
N ARG A 51 -0.90 1.97 4.20
CA ARG A 51 0.26 2.02 3.30
C ARG A 51 1.06 0.71 3.30
N TRP A 52 1.10 0.00 4.43
CA TRP A 52 1.70 -1.34 4.51
C TRP A 52 0.98 -2.36 3.64
N MET A 53 -0.34 -2.21 3.44
CA MET A 53 -1.13 -3.10 2.59
C MET A 53 -0.66 -3.06 1.13
N ILE A 54 -0.13 -1.92 0.67
CA ILE A 54 0.46 -1.77 -0.67
C ILE A 54 1.75 -2.60 -0.79
N GLU A 55 2.58 -2.65 0.24
CA GLU A 55 3.79 -3.49 0.22
C GLU A 55 3.46 -4.98 0.17
N ILE A 56 2.43 -5.40 0.93
CA ILE A 56 1.91 -6.77 0.88
C ILE A 56 1.31 -7.07 -0.50
N PHE A 57 0.56 -6.13 -1.08
CA PHE A 57 0.04 -6.25 -2.45
C PHE A 57 1.15 -6.50 -3.48
N PHE A 58 2.21 -5.67 -3.46
CA PHE A 58 3.34 -5.86 -4.37
C PHE A 58 4.16 -7.12 -4.09
N ARG A 59 4.24 -7.55 -2.82
CA ARG A 59 4.84 -8.83 -2.45
C ARG A 59 4.07 -9.99 -3.07
N ASN A 60 2.75 -9.96 -2.97
CA ASN A 60 1.86 -10.99 -3.51
C ASN A 60 1.89 -11.00 -5.04
N ILE A 61 1.92 -9.83 -5.69
CA ILE A 61 2.14 -9.73 -7.14
C ILE A 61 3.45 -10.41 -7.51
N LYS A 62 4.56 -10.11 -6.83
CA LYS A 62 5.86 -10.73 -7.12
C LYS A 62 5.88 -12.23 -6.84
N GLN A 63 5.13 -12.71 -5.86
CA GLN A 63 5.00 -14.15 -5.56
C GLN A 63 4.12 -14.87 -6.59
N LEU A 64 3.03 -14.25 -7.05
CA LEU A 64 2.20 -14.81 -8.11
C LEU A 64 2.93 -14.76 -9.46
N LEU A 65 3.76 -13.74 -9.65
CA LEU A 65 4.76 -13.62 -10.71
C LEU A 65 6.05 -14.41 -10.42
N LYS A 66 6.14 -15.25 -9.37
CA LYS A 66 7.18 -16.31 -9.29
C LYS A 66 6.83 -17.42 -10.28
N ILE A 67 6.86 -17.01 -11.52
CA ILE A 67 7.32 -17.71 -12.70
C ILE A 67 8.50 -18.60 -12.27
N LYS A 68 8.21 -19.88 -12.00
CA LYS A 68 9.26 -20.92 -11.93
C LYS A 68 10.00 -21.07 -13.26
N SER A 69 9.42 -20.58 -14.36
CA SER A 69 10.06 -20.48 -15.68
C SER A 69 9.26 -19.51 -16.55
N PHE A 70 9.91 -18.50 -17.15
CA PHE A 70 9.24 -17.62 -18.11
C PHE A 70 8.81 -18.48 -19.29
N ILE A 71 7.50 -18.62 -19.52
CA ILE A 71 6.96 -19.44 -20.62
C ILE A 71 7.32 -18.82 -22.00
N GLY A 72 7.72 -17.55 -22.00
CA GLY A 72 8.32 -16.87 -23.14
C GLY A 72 9.06 -15.60 -22.68
N THR A 73 10.16 -15.27 -23.35
CA THR A 73 10.98 -14.09 -23.06
C THR A 73 10.64 -12.88 -23.93
N SER A 74 9.64 -12.99 -24.81
CA SER A 74 9.18 -11.88 -25.63
C SER A 74 8.42 -10.86 -24.79
N ARG A 75 8.49 -9.58 -25.17
CA ARG A 75 7.77 -8.49 -24.49
C ARG A 75 6.28 -8.80 -24.34
N ASN A 76 5.64 -9.27 -25.41
CA ASN A 76 4.21 -9.60 -25.41
C ASN A 76 3.90 -10.75 -24.43
N ALA A 77 4.75 -11.78 -24.37
CA ALA A 77 4.56 -12.89 -23.43
C ALA A 77 4.65 -12.42 -21.98
N VAL A 78 5.58 -11.51 -21.67
CA VAL A 78 5.73 -10.92 -20.34
C VAL A 78 4.53 -10.02 -20.00
N GLU A 79 4.07 -9.19 -20.92
CA GLU A 79 2.87 -8.36 -20.72
C GLU A 79 1.63 -9.22 -20.44
N THR A 80 1.39 -10.27 -21.24
CA THR A 80 0.27 -11.18 -21.01
C THR A 80 0.37 -11.86 -19.64
N GLN A 81 1.56 -12.30 -19.22
CA GLN A 81 1.77 -12.89 -17.89
C GLN A 81 1.43 -11.92 -16.75
N ILE A 82 1.79 -10.65 -16.89
CA ILE A 82 1.45 -9.61 -15.91
C ILE A 82 -0.07 -9.42 -15.85
N TRP A 83 -0.74 -9.30 -17.00
CA TRP A 83 -2.19 -9.15 -17.05
C TRP A 83 -2.93 -10.37 -16.46
N THR A 84 -2.47 -11.59 -16.76
CA THR A 84 -3.03 -12.82 -16.18
C THR A 84 -2.82 -12.87 -14.68
N ALA A 85 -1.62 -12.55 -14.16
CA ALA A 85 -1.36 -12.52 -12.73
C ALA A 85 -2.26 -11.51 -12.00
N LEU A 86 -2.43 -10.31 -12.55
CA LEU A 86 -3.35 -9.30 -12.00
C LEU A 86 -4.80 -9.81 -11.98
N SER A 87 -5.24 -10.48 -13.05
CA SER A 87 -6.58 -11.05 -13.15
C SER A 87 -6.80 -12.18 -12.14
N THR A 88 -5.85 -13.09 -11.99
CA THR A 88 -5.89 -14.16 -10.99
C THR A 88 -5.91 -13.59 -9.57
N MET A 89 -5.11 -12.55 -9.29
CA MET A 89 -5.11 -11.90 -7.98
C MET A 89 -6.46 -11.25 -7.66
N LEU A 90 -7.09 -10.60 -8.65
CA LEU A 90 -8.43 -10.03 -8.50
C LEU A 90 -9.46 -11.12 -8.16
N LEU A 91 -9.44 -12.25 -8.88
CA LEU A 91 -10.33 -13.38 -8.63
C LEU A 91 -10.11 -13.98 -7.24
N LEU A 92 -8.85 -14.15 -6.79
CA LEU A 92 -8.54 -14.64 -5.46
C LEU A 92 -9.03 -13.69 -4.36
N CYS A 93 -8.85 -12.37 -4.53
CA CYS A 93 -9.38 -11.37 -3.61
C CYS A 93 -10.91 -11.40 -3.56
N TRP A 94 -11.57 -11.55 -4.70
CA TRP A 94 -13.02 -11.67 -4.80
C TRP A 94 -13.56 -12.93 -4.12
N LEU A 95 -12.92 -14.08 -4.36
CA LEU A 95 -13.24 -15.34 -3.69
C LEU A 95 -13.07 -15.23 -2.18
N LYS A 96 -11.97 -14.63 -1.72
CA LYS A 96 -11.73 -14.35 -0.30
C LYS A 96 -12.81 -13.43 0.29
N HIS A 97 -13.33 -12.49 -0.49
CA HIS A 97 -14.38 -11.58 -0.04
C HIS A 97 -15.75 -12.26 0.10
N ILE A 98 -16.10 -13.16 -0.83
CA ILE A 98 -17.37 -13.90 -0.82
C ILE A 98 -17.34 -15.06 0.20
N ALA A 99 -16.17 -15.62 0.48
CA ALA A 99 -16.03 -16.76 1.37
C ALA A 99 -16.60 -16.47 2.78
N LYS A 100 -17.75 -17.08 3.10
CA LYS A 100 -18.42 -17.00 4.41
C LYS A 100 -17.69 -17.75 5.53
N TYR A 101 -16.81 -18.70 5.19
CA TYR A 101 -16.05 -19.48 6.16
C TYR A 101 -14.59 -19.03 6.21
N LYS A 102 -14.02 -19.01 7.42
CA LYS A 102 -12.62 -18.74 7.74
C LYS A 102 -11.72 -19.89 7.23
N TRP A 103 -11.73 -20.18 5.94
CA TRP A 103 -10.95 -21.26 5.35
C TRP A 103 -9.48 -20.88 5.21
N GLY A 104 -8.61 -21.83 5.55
CA GLY A 104 -7.17 -21.71 5.72
C GLY A 104 -6.37 -21.49 4.43
N LEU A 105 -6.67 -20.44 3.67
CA LEU A 105 -5.71 -19.82 2.75
C LEU A 105 -4.83 -18.82 3.50
N ALA A 106 -4.42 -19.15 4.72
CA ALA A 106 -3.66 -18.27 5.61
C ALA A 106 -2.17 -18.15 5.24
N ASN A 107 -1.72 -18.80 4.16
CA ASN A 107 -0.33 -18.75 3.70
C ASN A 107 -0.25 -18.48 2.19
N LEU A 108 -0.83 -17.36 1.74
CA LEU A 108 -0.44 -16.74 0.46
C LEU A 108 -0.08 -15.28 0.69
#